data_AF-A0A800JFQ7-F1
#
_entry.id   AF-A0A800JFQ7-F1
#
_cell.length_a   1.000
_cell.length_b   1.000
_cell.length_c   1.000
_cell.angle_alpha   90.00
_cell.angle_beta   90.00
_cell.angle_gamma   90.00
#
_symmetry.space_group_name_H-M   'P 1'
#
loop_
_entity.id
_entity.type
_entity.pdbx_description
1 polymer ?
#
loop_
_entity_poly.entity_id
_entity_poly.type
_entity_poly.pdbx_seq_one_letter_code
_entity_poly.pdbx_strand_id
1 'polypeptide(L)'
;MTAQNDRFRAESLGSFRTLLHAMAKDVAMLIWLDSNANRKRHANENFAREVMELFSLGEGNYTEDDIKQAARAFTGWHVRDEKFWFNTRQHDVTNKSLFGKTANLDGGDVIDLCLAQKACARFIAFKLLRAFVLDQPTVAHTTALAARLRAHDFTMRPVMRELLGSKLFFSTTARHARIKEPLELTLGACRALGVRPNLQAINRVSGQLGQSIFEPSTVKGWEGGRLWITSASLLQRNNFAMALLNGQMGQMADPKKSRDYYRELLLSRAVRGLANAKDEPRKLVHLMMTLPEFQLT
;
A
#
# COMPACT_ATOMS: atom_id res chain seq x y z
N MET A 1 5.28 3.58 15.67
CA MET A 1 5.24 2.78 14.43
C MET A 1 5.12 1.27 14.70
N THR A 2 5.83 0.68 15.68
CA THR A 2 5.75 -0.78 15.95
C THR A 2 4.32 -1.29 16.17
N ALA A 3 3.58 -0.69 17.10
CA ALA A 3 2.19 -1.09 17.38
C ALA A 3 1.27 -1.00 16.15
N GLN A 4 1.45 0.05 15.33
CA GLN A 4 0.71 0.22 14.08
C GLN A 4 1.05 -0.90 13.07
N ASN A 5 2.33 -1.24 12.92
CA ASN A 5 2.76 -2.34 12.06
C ASN A 5 2.22 -3.69 12.54
N ASP A 6 2.27 -3.96 13.86
CA ASP A 6 1.69 -5.18 14.43
C ASP A 6 0.19 -5.26 14.17
N ARG A 7 -0.51 -4.12 14.22
CA ARG A 7 -1.92 -4.02 13.87
C ARG A 7 -2.18 -4.35 12.40
N PHE A 8 -1.38 -3.81 11.48
CA PHE A 8 -1.48 -4.17 10.05
C PHE A 8 -1.22 -5.66 9.82
N ARG A 9 -0.25 -6.26 10.51
CA ARG A 9 0.02 -7.70 10.40
C ARG A 9 -1.14 -8.53 10.91
N ALA A 10 -1.69 -8.19 12.08
CA ALA A 10 -2.82 -8.88 12.68
C ALA A 10 -4.08 -8.83 11.80
N GLU A 11 -4.39 -7.67 11.22
CA GLU A 11 -5.61 -7.47 10.41
C GLU A 11 -5.39 -7.68 8.90
N SER A 12 -4.19 -8.07 8.46
CA SER A 12 -3.81 -8.19 7.04
C SER A 12 -4.80 -9.02 6.20
N LEU A 13 -5.33 -10.11 6.75
CA LEU A 13 -6.38 -10.95 6.16
C LEU A 13 -7.66 -10.99 7.01
N GLY A 14 -7.78 -10.05 7.95
CA GLY A 14 -8.94 -9.87 8.84
C GLY A 14 -10.07 -9.12 8.16
N SER A 15 -10.68 -8.16 8.85
CA SER A 15 -11.73 -7.30 8.31
C SER A 15 -11.22 -5.89 8.06
N PHE A 16 -11.45 -5.34 6.86
CA PHE A 16 -11.11 -3.96 6.58
C PHE A 16 -11.94 -2.98 7.43
N ARG A 17 -13.17 -3.33 7.83
CA ARG A 17 -13.95 -2.56 8.81
C ARG A 17 -13.17 -2.42 10.12
N THR A 18 -12.73 -3.55 10.66
CA THR A 18 -11.96 -3.62 11.91
C THR A 18 -10.63 -2.89 11.79
N LEU A 19 -9.97 -2.97 10.63
CA LEU A 19 -8.75 -2.23 10.36
C LEU A 19 -8.99 -0.72 10.31
N LEU A 20 -10.02 -0.25 9.58
CA LEU A 20 -10.32 1.17 9.44
C LEU A 20 -10.68 1.82 10.79
N HIS A 21 -11.53 1.16 11.59
CA HIS A 21 -11.84 1.60 12.96
C HIS A 21 -10.59 1.66 13.85
N ALA A 22 -9.71 0.68 13.75
CA ALA A 22 -8.48 0.67 14.53
C ALA A 22 -7.50 1.77 14.10
N MET A 23 -7.34 2.00 12.79
CA MET A 23 -6.48 3.07 12.27
C MET A 23 -7.03 4.46 12.58
N ALA A 24 -8.35 4.62 12.65
CA ALA A 24 -8.96 5.87 13.08
C ALA A 24 -8.64 6.23 14.55
N LYS A 25 -8.23 5.25 15.36
CA LYS A 25 -7.79 5.44 16.76
C LYS A 25 -6.29 5.20 16.96
N ASP A 26 -5.55 5.00 15.87
CA ASP A 26 -4.11 4.75 15.94
C ASP A 26 -3.36 6.02 16.35
N VAL A 27 -2.42 5.88 17.28
CA VAL A 27 -1.71 7.01 17.89
C VAL A 27 -0.85 7.74 16.87
N ALA A 28 -0.19 7.03 15.94
CA ALA A 28 0.64 7.68 14.93
C ALA A 28 -0.23 8.47 13.96
N MET A 29 -1.39 7.93 13.55
CA MET A 29 -2.35 8.64 12.71
C MET A 29 -2.91 9.90 13.39
N LEU A 30 -3.31 9.79 14.64
CA LEU A 30 -3.88 10.92 15.40
C LEU A 30 -2.85 12.04 15.66
N ILE A 31 -1.57 11.68 15.84
CA ILE A 31 -0.48 12.65 15.95
C ILE A 31 -0.21 13.31 14.59
N TRP A 32 -0.03 12.52 13.52
CA TRP A 32 0.32 13.04 12.20
C TRP A 32 -0.74 14.01 11.67
N LEU A 33 -2.01 13.75 11.95
CA LEU A 33 -3.14 14.53 11.45
C LEU A 33 -3.67 15.57 12.46
N ASP A 34 -2.88 15.90 13.49
CA ASP A 34 -3.16 16.95 14.47
C ASP A 34 -4.52 16.80 15.20
N SER A 35 -4.90 15.56 15.54
CA SER A 35 -6.22 15.29 16.14
C SER A 35 -6.41 15.97 17.51
N ASN A 36 -5.33 16.23 18.25
CA ASN A 36 -5.38 16.98 19.53
C ASN A 36 -5.84 18.44 19.37
N ALA A 37 -5.72 19.01 18.16
CA ALA A 37 -6.25 20.32 17.82
C ALA A 37 -7.77 20.28 17.52
N ASN A 38 -8.35 19.10 17.25
CA ASN A 38 -9.77 18.96 16.96
C ASN A 38 -10.62 19.01 18.24
N ARG A 39 -11.34 20.12 18.44
CA ARG A 39 -12.10 20.41 19.68
C ARG A 39 -13.47 20.97 19.33
N LYS A 40 -14.47 20.79 20.19
CA LYS A 40 -15.86 21.22 19.94
C LYS A 40 -16.04 22.69 19.53
N ARG A 41 -15.15 23.59 19.97
CA ARG A 41 -15.20 25.02 19.62
C ARG A 41 -14.41 25.38 18.36
N HIS A 42 -13.60 24.46 17.86
CA HIS A 42 -12.75 24.62 16.69
C HIS A 42 -12.52 23.23 16.05
N ALA A 43 -13.50 22.80 15.26
CA ALA A 43 -13.41 21.52 14.58
C ALA A 43 -12.29 21.58 13.52
N ASN A 44 -11.29 20.70 13.63
CA ASN A 44 -10.23 20.58 12.64
C ASN A 44 -10.63 19.51 11.62
N GLU A 45 -10.76 19.93 10.37
CA GLU A 45 -11.24 19.10 9.26
C GLU A 45 -10.20 18.11 8.73
N ASN A 46 -8.91 18.31 9.01
CA ASN A 46 -7.82 17.56 8.41
C ASN A 46 -8.03 16.04 8.56
N PHE A 47 -8.18 15.55 9.79
CA PHE A 47 -8.39 14.13 10.04
C PHE A 47 -9.63 13.55 9.34
N ALA A 48 -10.75 14.29 9.36
CA ALA A 48 -11.99 13.86 8.71
C ALA A 48 -11.82 13.77 7.19
N ARG A 49 -11.14 14.75 6.58
CA ARG A 49 -10.84 14.79 5.16
C ARG A 49 -9.99 13.60 4.75
N GLU A 50 -8.90 13.33 5.47
CA GLU A 50 -8.02 12.19 5.15
C GLU A 50 -8.73 10.82 5.30
N VAL A 51 -9.57 10.67 6.33
CA VAL A 51 -10.39 9.46 6.51
C VAL A 51 -11.31 9.23 5.31
N MET A 52 -12.01 10.27 4.85
CA MET A 52 -12.92 10.16 3.71
C MET A 52 -12.17 10.04 2.38
N GLU A 53 -11.19 10.89 2.15
CA GLU A 53 -10.48 11.00 0.87
C GLU A 53 -9.48 9.87 0.65
N LEU A 54 -8.59 9.63 1.61
CA LEU A 54 -7.47 8.72 1.42
C LEU A 54 -7.73 7.31 1.94
N PHE A 55 -8.58 7.14 2.94
CA PHE A 55 -8.70 5.85 3.64
C PHE A 55 -10.01 5.12 3.39
N SER A 56 -11.06 5.78 2.90
CA SER A 56 -12.36 5.12 2.73
C SER A 56 -13.05 5.38 1.40
N LEU A 57 -13.36 6.62 1.01
CA LEU A 57 -14.28 6.93 -0.10
C LEU A 57 -13.58 7.32 -1.40
N GLY A 58 -12.43 7.98 -1.31
CA GLY A 58 -11.81 8.64 -2.48
C GLY A 58 -12.42 10.01 -2.77
N GLU A 59 -11.61 10.88 -3.36
CA GLU A 59 -12.01 12.23 -3.77
C GLU A 59 -13.29 12.24 -4.61
N GLY A 60 -14.15 13.25 -4.39
CA GLY A 60 -15.39 13.45 -5.13
C GLY A 60 -16.57 12.59 -4.67
N ASN A 61 -16.46 11.85 -3.57
CA ASN A 61 -17.52 10.98 -3.02
C ASN A 61 -18.13 11.49 -1.70
N TYR A 62 -17.86 12.75 -1.36
CA TYR A 62 -18.37 13.47 -0.19
C TYR A 62 -18.46 14.95 -0.53
N THR A 63 -19.24 15.70 0.25
CA THR A 63 -19.35 17.15 0.16
C THR A 63 -18.46 17.83 1.19
N GLU A 64 -18.25 19.13 1.03
CA GLU A 64 -17.54 19.93 2.03
C GLU A 64 -18.31 20.00 3.36
N ASP A 65 -19.64 19.94 3.33
CA ASP A 65 -20.43 19.83 4.57
C ASP A 65 -20.20 18.48 5.25
N ASP A 66 -20.14 17.37 4.50
CA ASP A 66 -19.83 16.05 5.08
C ASP A 66 -18.50 16.07 5.85
N ILE A 67 -17.46 16.75 5.33
CA ILE A 67 -16.19 16.94 6.02
C ILE A 67 -16.37 17.69 7.34
N LYS A 68 -17.10 18.81 7.33
CA LYS A 68 -17.36 19.62 8.53
C LYS A 68 -18.13 18.84 9.59
N GLN A 69 -19.15 18.10 9.18
CA GLN A 69 -19.99 17.31 10.09
C GLN A 69 -19.19 16.13 10.68
N ALA A 70 -18.34 15.49 9.88
CA ALA A 70 -17.43 14.46 10.36
C ALA A 70 -16.32 15.02 11.28
N ALA A 71 -15.77 16.19 10.97
CA ALA A 71 -14.78 16.86 11.82
C ALA A 71 -15.34 17.11 13.22
N ARG A 72 -16.59 17.58 13.30
CA ARG A 72 -17.34 17.72 14.55
C ARG A 72 -17.51 16.39 15.28
N ALA A 73 -17.80 15.31 14.57
CA ALA A 73 -17.95 13.98 15.15
C ALA A 73 -16.62 13.40 15.71
N PHE A 74 -15.48 13.78 15.12
CA PHE A 74 -14.16 13.41 15.64
C PHE A 74 -13.64 14.31 16.78
N THR A 75 -14.35 15.38 17.15
CA THR A 75 -13.88 16.29 18.22
C THR A 75 -13.65 15.53 19.54
N GLY A 76 -12.53 15.81 20.21
CA GLY A 76 -12.16 15.14 21.46
C GLY A 76 -11.49 13.78 21.29
N TRP A 77 -11.31 13.25 20.07
CA TRP A 77 -10.46 12.08 19.82
C TRP A 77 -8.99 12.46 19.90
N HIS A 78 -8.42 12.39 21.09
CA HIS A 78 -7.08 12.88 21.39
C HIS A 78 -6.11 11.73 21.68
N VAL A 79 -4.83 12.07 21.73
CA VAL A 79 -3.77 11.23 22.28
C VAL A 79 -3.37 11.79 23.65
N ARG A 80 -3.31 10.91 24.64
CA ARG A 80 -2.83 11.19 26.00
C ARG A 80 -2.05 9.99 26.51
N ASP A 81 -0.88 10.22 27.09
CA ASP A 81 0.00 9.16 27.62
C ASP A 81 0.28 8.05 26.58
N GLU A 82 0.57 8.49 25.34
CA GLU A 82 0.81 7.63 24.16
C GLU A 82 -0.33 6.66 23.83
N LYS A 83 -1.56 6.98 24.23
CA LYS A 83 -2.76 6.19 23.99
C LYS A 83 -3.88 7.05 23.43
N PHE A 84 -4.78 6.41 22.67
CA PHE A 84 -6.05 7.02 22.32
C PHE A 84 -6.83 7.37 23.59
N TRP A 85 -7.34 8.59 23.65
CA TRP A 85 -8.15 9.11 24.73
C TRP A 85 -9.31 9.92 24.18
N PHE A 86 -10.54 9.49 24.49
CA PHE A 86 -11.72 10.25 24.13
C PHE A 86 -12.04 11.30 25.21
N ASN A 87 -11.68 12.55 24.93
CA ASN A 87 -11.96 13.70 25.78
C ASN A 87 -13.39 14.21 25.57
N THR A 88 -14.34 13.62 26.31
CA THR A 88 -15.77 13.97 26.23
C THR A 88 -16.07 15.44 26.50
N ARG A 89 -15.23 16.14 27.28
CA ARG A 89 -15.40 17.58 27.53
C ARG A 89 -15.14 18.45 26.30
N GLN A 90 -14.31 17.95 25.38
CA GLN A 90 -13.95 18.59 24.12
C GLN A 90 -14.74 18.03 22.93
N HIS A 91 -15.63 17.06 23.14
CA HIS A 91 -16.50 16.54 22.11
C HIS A 91 -17.73 17.44 21.90
N ASP A 92 -18.10 17.65 20.64
CA ASP A 92 -19.37 18.27 20.26
C ASP A 92 -20.48 17.23 20.39
N VAL A 93 -21.38 17.40 21.35
CA VAL A 93 -22.50 16.49 21.63
C VAL A 93 -23.78 16.83 20.88
N THR A 94 -23.75 17.83 20.01
CA THR A 94 -24.92 18.22 19.22
C THR A 94 -25.09 17.32 18.00
N ASN A 95 -26.28 17.36 17.39
CA ASN A 95 -26.58 16.57 16.22
C ASN A 95 -25.71 16.99 15.02
N LYS A 96 -25.31 15.99 14.24
CA LYS A 96 -24.46 16.07 13.05
C LYS A 96 -25.18 15.29 11.95
N SER A 97 -25.20 15.85 10.76
CA SER A 97 -25.83 15.24 9.59
C SER A 97 -24.73 14.74 8.67
N LEU A 98 -24.66 13.44 8.41
CA LEU A 98 -23.64 12.87 7.53
C LEU A 98 -24.27 11.79 6.64
N PHE A 99 -24.11 11.93 5.32
CA PHE A 99 -24.68 11.01 4.32
C PHE A 99 -26.16 10.69 4.53
N GLY A 100 -26.96 11.70 4.89
CA GLY A 100 -28.40 11.58 5.12
C GLY A 100 -28.80 11.02 6.49
N LYS A 101 -27.86 10.72 7.39
CA LYS A 101 -28.12 10.33 8.78
C LYS A 101 -27.87 11.51 9.71
N THR A 102 -28.88 11.90 10.48
CA THR A 102 -28.76 12.95 11.51
C THR A 102 -28.92 12.36 12.90
N ALA A 103 -27.87 12.44 13.71
CA ALA A 103 -27.88 12.01 15.11
C ALA A 103 -26.73 12.70 15.86
N ASN A 104 -26.59 12.44 17.16
CA ASN A 104 -25.37 12.78 17.89
C ASN A 104 -24.25 11.79 17.54
N LEU A 105 -23.70 11.92 16.32
CA LEU A 105 -22.68 11.03 15.78
C LEU A 105 -21.32 11.24 16.46
N ASP A 106 -20.58 10.16 16.68
CA ASP A 106 -19.16 10.19 17.05
C ASP A 106 -18.25 9.74 15.90
N GLY A 107 -16.94 9.74 16.12
CA GLY A 107 -15.97 9.33 15.09
C GLY A 107 -16.13 7.88 14.62
N GLY A 108 -16.62 6.96 15.46
CA GLY A 108 -16.91 5.59 15.07
C GLY A 108 -18.10 5.52 14.12
N ASP A 109 -19.15 6.29 14.39
CA ASP A 109 -20.29 6.43 13.48
C ASP A 109 -19.86 6.94 12.10
N VAL A 110 -18.92 7.90 12.03
CA VAL A 110 -18.38 8.41 10.76
C VAL A 110 -17.73 7.27 9.96
N ILE A 111 -16.91 6.43 10.61
CA ILE A 111 -16.26 5.29 9.95
C ILE A 111 -17.31 4.31 9.40
N ASP A 112 -18.32 3.97 10.20
CA ASP A 112 -19.38 3.05 9.76
C ASP A 112 -20.22 3.62 8.62
N LEU A 113 -20.51 4.92 8.66
CA LEU A 113 -21.20 5.63 7.59
C LEU A 113 -20.39 5.67 6.30
N CYS A 114 -19.06 5.84 6.38
CA CYS A 114 -18.18 5.74 5.21
C CYS A 114 -18.19 4.32 4.63
N LEU A 115 -18.08 3.28 5.48
CA LEU A 115 -18.11 1.87 5.05
C LEU A 115 -19.43 1.48 4.39
N ALA A 116 -20.54 2.10 4.78
CA ALA A 116 -21.85 1.86 4.17
C ALA A 116 -21.94 2.38 2.72
N GLN A 117 -21.14 3.40 2.36
CA GLN A 117 -21.16 3.99 1.03
C GLN A 117 -20.67 3.01 -0.05
N LYS A 118 -21.33 3.04 -1.21
CA LYS A 118 -20.88 2.27 -2.39
C LYS A 118 -19.48 2.70 -2.84
N ALA A 119 -19.15 3.99 -2.69
CA ALA A 119 -17.84 4.55 -2.98
C ALA A 119 -16.72 3.83 -2.21
N CYS A 120 -16.96 3.44 -0.94
CA CYS A 120 -15.93 2.82 -0.13
C CYS A 120 -15.42 1.49 -0.71
N ALA A 121 -16.34 0.59 -1.05
CA ALA A 121 -15.98 -0.68 -1.66
C ALA A 121 -15.27 -0.49 -3.02
N ARG A 122 -15.66 0.53 -3.81
CA ARG A 122 -15.03 0.86 -5.09
C ARG A 122 -13.60 1.39 -4.89
N PHE A 123 -13.41 2.28 -3.92
CA PHE A 123 -12.11 2.85 -3.61
C PHE A 123 -11.11 1.79 -3.16
N ILE A 124 -11.53 0.91 -2.24
CA ILE A 124 -10.69 -0.20 -1.77
C ILE A 124 -10.44 -1.22 -2.88
N ALA A 125 -11.45 -1.56 -3.70
CA ALA A 125 -11.25 -2.42 -4.87
C ALA A 125 -10.21 -1.85 -5.84
N PHE A 126 -10.30 -0.55 -6.15
CA PHE A 126 -9.35 0.13 -7.02
C PHE A 126 -7.93 0.05 -6.45
N LYS A 127 -7.75 0.34 -5.15
CA LYS A 127 -6.46 0.23 -4.47
C LYS A 127 -5.89 -1.19 -4.51
N LEU A 128 -6.70 -2.21 -4.22
CA LEU A 128 -6.26 -3.61 -4.28
C LEU A 128 -5.86 -4.03 -5.70
N LEU A 129 -6.65 -3.66 -6.72
CA LEU A 129 -6.30 -3.94 -8.12
C LEU A 129 -4.99 -3.26 -8.52
N ARG A 130 -4.79 -1.99 -8.12
CA ARG A 130 -3.53 -1.27 -8.36
C ARG A 130 -2.35 -1.84 -7.60
N ALA A 131 -2.58 -2.38 -6.41
CA ALA A 131 -1.55 -2.94 -5.56
C ALA A 131 -1.16 -4.38 -5.92
N PHE A 132 -1.97 -5.12 -6.69
CA PHE A 132 -1.71 -6.54 -6.94
C PHE A 132 -1.85 -6.99 -8.40
N VAL A 133 -2.55 -6.25 -9.27
CA VAL A 133 -2.98 -6.80 -10.58
C VAL A 133 -2.64 -5.90 -11.77
N LEU A 134 -3.04 -4.62 -11.76
CA LEU A 134 -2.95 -3.72 -12.92
C LEU A 134 -2.53 -2.33 -12.48
N ASP A 135 -1.65 -1.64 -13.22
CA ASP A 135 -1.38 -0.22 -12.94
C ASP A 135 -2.64 0.65 -13.12
N GLN A 136 -3.45 0.33 -14.14
CA GLN A 136 -4.68 1.05 -14.50
C GLN A 136 -5.88 0.11 -14.61
N PRO A 137 -6.56 -0.21 -13.51
CA PRO A 137 -7.77 -1.03 -13.53
C PRO A 137 -8.95 -0.28 -14.17
N THR A 138 -9.77 -1.00 -14.95
CA THR A 138 -10.97 -0.45 -15.56
C THR A 138 -12.10 -0.29 -14.54
N VAL A 139 -13.13 0.49 -14.91
CA VAL A 139 -14.37 0.60 -14.13
C VAL A 139 -15.02 -0.77 -13.93
N ALA A 140 -14.99 -1.65 -14.93
CA ALA A 140 -15.55 -3.00 -14.85
C ALA A 140 -14.79 -3.86 -13.81
N HIS A 141 -13.45 -3.85 -13.85
CA HIS A 141 -12.64 -4.57 -12.86
C HIS A 141 -12.93 -4.08 -11.44
N THR A 142 -12.94 -2.76 -11.25
CA THR A 142 -13.19 -2.14 -9.95
C THR A 142 -14.59 -2.47 -9.43
N THR A 143 -15.60 -2.40 -10.30
CA THR A 143 -16.99 -2.72 -9.94
C THR A 143 -17.16 -4.18 -9.54
N ALA A 144 -16.52 -5.10 -10.27
CA ALA A 144 -16.57 -6.53 -9.96
C ALA A 144 -15.96 -6.84 -8.58
N LEU A 145 -14.74 -6.34 -8.30
CA LEU A 145 -14.10 -6.58 -7.00
C LEU A 145 -14.82 -5.86 -5.85
N ALA A 146 -15.36 -4.66 -6.08
CA ALA A 146 -16.17 -3.94 -5.09
C ALA A 146 -17.43 -4.71 -4.69
N ALA A 147 -18.07 -5.40 -5.63
CA ALA A 147 -19.20 -6.28 -5.33
C ALA A 147 -18.79 -7.45 -4.41
N ARG A 148 -17.59 -8.02 -4.61
CA ARG A 148 -17.06 -9.08 -3.74
C ARG A 148 -16.70 -8.57 -2.35
N LEU A 149 -16.10 -7.37 -2.25
CA LEU A 149 -15.85 -6.70 -0.97
C LEU A 149 -17.13 -6.55 -0.14
N ARG A 150 -18.22 -6.09 -0.75
CA ARG A 150 -19.52 -5.95 -0.08
C ARG A 150 -20.15 -7.29 0.26
N ALA A 151 -20.08 -8.27 -0.65
CA ALA A 151 -20.64 -9.61 -0.41
C ALA A 151 -19.96 -10.33 0.77
N HIS A 152 -18.68 -10.05 1.02
CA HIS A 152 -17.92 -10.60 2.14
C HIS A 152 -17.88 -9.67 3.38
N ASP A 153 -18.70 -8.62 3.42
CA ASP A 153 -18.70 -7.56 4.45
C ASP A 153 -17.27 -7.13 4.84
N PHE A 154 -16.45 -6.81 3.83
CA PHE A 154 -15.07 -6.37 4.01
C PHE A 154 -14.15 -7.36 4.73
N THR A 155 -14.47 -8.66 4.75
CA THR A 155 -13.53 -9.71 5.17
C THR A 155 -12.49 -9.94 4.07
N MET A 156 -11.21 -9.69 4.35
CA MET A 156 -10.15 -9.60 3.33
C MET A 156 -9.66 -10.95 2.84
N ARG A 157 -9.61 -11.98 3.70
CA ARG A 157 -9.16 -13.32 3.29
C ARG A 157 -9.87 -13.88 2.04
N PRO A 158 -11.21 -13.95 1.98
CA PRO A 158 -11.91 -14.45 0.79
C PRO A 158 -11.72 -13.51 -0.42
N VAL A 159 -11.72 -12.19 -0.21
CA VAL A 159 -11.50 -11.21 -1.27
C VAL A 159 -10.13 -11.38 -1.93
N MET A 160 -9.07 -11.50 -1.12
CA MET A 160 -7.71 -11.70 -1.62
C MET A 160 -7.56 -13.06 -2.32
N ARG A 161 -8.21 -14.11 -1.80
CA ARG A 161 -8.24 -15.42 -2.46
C ARG A 161 -8.89 -15.34 -3.85
N GLU A 162 -10.03 -14.67 -3.95
CA GLU A 162 -10.74 -14.50 -5.23
C GLU A 162 -9.95 -13.62 -6.20
N LEU A 163 -9.35 -12.53 -5.72
CA LEU A 163 -8.54 -11.61 -6.53
C LEU A 163 -7.32 -12.32 -7.12
N LEU A 164 -6.50 -12.93 -6.27
CA LEU A 164 -5.24 -13.59 -6.65
C LEU A 164 -5.47 -14.94 -7.35
N GLY A 165 -6.67 -15.52 -7.23
CA GLY A 165 -7.09 -16.71 -7.97
C GLY A 165 -7.86 -16.41 -9.26
N SER A 166 -8.08 -15.14 -9.61
CA SER A 166 -8.93 -14.75 -10.74
C SER A 166 -8.27 -14.97 -12.10
N LYS A 167 -9.11 -15.18 -13.14
CA LYS A 167 -8.63 -15.17 -14.55
C LYS A 167 -7.94 -13.86 -14.91
N LEU A 168 -8.36 -12.74 -14.31
CA LEU A 168 -7.75 -11.44 -14.54
C LEU A 168 -6.30 -11.41 -14.05
N PHE A 169 -6.02 -11.95 -12.85
CA PHE A 169 -4.68 -12.02 -12.28
C PHE A 169 -3.70 -12.80 -13.16
N PHE A 170 -4.16 -13.90 -13.76
CA PHE A 170 -3.35 -14.71 -14.67
C PHE A 170 -3.44 -14.28 -16.15
N SER A 171 -4.11 -13.17 -16.45
CA SER A 171 -4.26 -12.70 -17.83
C SER A 171 -2.95 -12.17 -18.40
N THR A 172 -2.83 -12.20 -19.73
CA THR A 172 -1.68 -11.61 -20.44
C THR A 172 -1.56 -10.10 -20.20
N THR A 173 -2.67 -9.41 -19.95
CA THR A 173 -2.73 -7.99 -19.64
C THR A 173 -2.20 -7.66 -18.24
N ALA A 174 -2.41 -8.54 -17.26
CA ALA A 174 -1.93 -8.34 -15.89
C ALA A 174 -0.46 -8.71 -15.72
N ARG A 175 0.05 -9.64 -16.53
CA ARG A 175 1.45 -10.06 -16.46
C ARG A 175 2.40 -8.91 -16.82
N HIS A 176 3.28 -8.54 -15.89
CA HIS A 176 4.22 -7.43 -16.05
C HIS A 176 3.52 -6.07 -16.27
N ALA A 177 2.31 -5.91 -15.71
CA ALA A 177 1.53 -4.69 -15.86
C ALA A 177 1.96 -3.58 -14.89
N ARG A 178 2.71 -3.93 -13.83
CA ARG A 178 3.05 -3.00 -12.75
C ARG A 178 4.54 -2.82 -12.65
N ILE A 179 4.97 -1.60 -12.36
CA ILE A 179 6.37 -1.32 -12.02
C ILE A 179 6.61 -1.77 -10.59
N LYS A 180 7.62 -2.61 -10.37
CA LYS A 180 8.06 -3.01 -9.03
C LYS A 180 8.47 -1.79 -8.24
N GLU A 181 7.85 -1.62 -7.08
CA GLU A 181 8.29 -0.65 -6.10
C GLU A 181 9.67 -1.03 -5.53
N PRO A 182 10.44 -0.08 -4.95
CA PRO A 182 11.80 -0.37 -4.51
C PRO A 182 11.95 -1.55 -3.54
N LEU A 183 11.03 -1.72 -2.59
CA LEU A 183 11.07 -2.87 -1.67
C LEU A 183 10.74 -4.19 -2.36
N GLU A 184 9.76 -4.19 -3.26
CA GLU A 184 9.43 -5.37 -4.07
C GLU A 184 10.60 -5.78 -4.97
N LEU A 185 11.26 -4.81 -5.59
CA LEU A 185 12.45 -5.06 -6.40
C LEU A 185 13.58 -5.67 -5.56
N THR A 186 13.91 -5.03 -4.43
CA THR A 186 15.11 -5.37 -3.65
C THR A 186 14.93 -6.68 -2.88
N LEU A 187 13.88 -6.79 -2.05
CA LEU A 187 13.59 -8.00 -1.29
C LEU A 187 13.12 -9.14 -2.19
N GLY A 188 12.39 -8.82 -3.27
CA GLY A 188 11.98 -9.81 -4.27
C GLY A 188 13.17 -10.44 -4.97
N ALA A 189 14.18 -9.65 -5.35
CA ALA A 189 15.43 -10.17 -5.92
C ALA A 189 16.20 -11.05 -4.92
N CYS A 190 16.33 -10.60 -3.66
CA CYS A 190 16.98 -11.39 -2.62
C CYS A 190 16.27 -12.75 -2.43
N ARG A 191 14.94 -12.73 -2.32
CA ARG A 191 14.12 -13.94 -2.19
C ARG A 191 14.27 -14.86 -3.38
N ALA A 192 14.18 -14.33 -4.61
CA ALA A 192 14.31 -15.13 -5.83
C ALA A 192 15.69 -15.81 -5.90
N LEU A 193 16.75 -15.11 -5.52
CA LEU A 193 18.12 -15.62 -5.57
C LEU A 193 18.56 -16.39 -4.32
N GLY A 194 17.66 -16.60 -3.35
CA GLY A 194 17.97 -17.31 -2.11
C GLY A 194 18.95 -16.56 -1.19
N VAL A 195 19.03 -15.24 -1.32
CA VAL A 195 19.90 -14.38 -0.51
C VAL A 195 19.17 -13.99 0.77
N ARG A 196 19.82 -14.21 1.92
CA ARG A 196 19.36 -13.64 3.19
C ARG A 196 19.72 -12.15 3.19
N PRO A 197 18.74 -11.23 3.21
CA PRO A 197 19.02 -9.81 3.02
C PRO A 197 19.71 -9.19 4.24
N ASN A 198 20.68 -8.31 3.99
CA ASN A 198 21.12 -7.30 4.96
C ASN A 198 20.09 -6.16 4.97
N LEU A 199 19.19 -6.16 5.96
CA LEU A 199 18.07 -5.23 6.02
C LEU A 199 18.48 -3.75 6.08
N GLN A 200 19.63 -3.42 6.67
CA GLN A 200 20.12 -2.04 6.70
C GLN A 200 20.56 -1.58 5.30
N ALA A 201 21.28 -2.43 4.58
CA ALA A 201 21.70 -2.16 3.20
C ALA A 201 20.48 -2.05 2.27
N ILE A 202 19.51 -2.94 2.42
CA ILE A 202 18.24 -2.90 1.67
C ILE A 202 17.47 -1.60 1.94
N ASN A 203 17.35 -1.18 3.20
CA ASN A 203 16.66 0.08 3.53
C ASN A 203 17.35 1.29 2.89
N ARG A 204 18.69 1.34 2.92
CA ARG A 204 19.46 2.42 2.29
C ARG A 204 19.21 2.48 0.78
N VAL A 205 19.28 1.35 0.09
CA VAL A 205 19.03 1.28 -1.36
C VAL A 205 17.58 1.63 -1.68
N SER A 206 16.63 1.13 -0.90
CA SER A 206 15.20 1.41 -1.10
C SER A 206 14.90 2.91 -0.91
N GLY A 207 15.50 3.55 0.10
CA GLY A 207 15.43 5.00 0.29
C GLY A 207 16.03 5.80 -0.86
N GLN A 208 17.18 5.39 -1.40
CA GLN A 208 17.78 6.00 -2.61
C GLN A 208 16.89 5.87 -3.85
N LEU A 209 16.05 4.83 -3.90
CA LEU A 209 15.05 4.60 -4.94
C LEU A 209 13.70 5.27 -4.63
N GLY A 210 13.57 5.97 -3.49
CA GLY A 210 12.40 6.75 -3.09
C GLY A 210 11.45 6.10 -2.09
N GLN A 211 11.78 4.94 -1.53
CA GLN A 211 10.95 4.21 -0.57
C GLN A 211 11.75 3.81 0.68
N SER A 212 11.93 4.75 1.61
CA SER A 212 12.51 4.48 2.93
C SER A 212 11.54 3.69 3.81
N ILE A 213 11.96 2.61 4.44
CA ILE A 213 11.06 1.79 5.28
C ILE A 213 10.57 2.63 6.48
N PHE A 214 9.27 2.61 6.74
CA PHE A 214 8.60 3.37 7.81
C PHE A 214 8.66 4.90 7.69
N GLU A 215 9.01 5.45 6.53
CA GLU A 215 9.10 6.90 6.34
C GLU A 215 8.40 7.34 5.05
N PRO A 216 7.07 7.22 4.98
CA PRO A 216 6.32 7.71 3.82
C PRO A 216 6.35 9.23 3.78
N SER A 217 6.35 9.79 2.57
CA SER A 217 6.39 11.25 2.37
C SER A 217 5.12 11.96 2.82
N THR A 218 3.98 11.25 2.84
CA THR A 218 2.67 11.74 3.26
C THR A 218 1.88 10.62 3.93
N VAL A 219 0.76 10.94 4.59
CA VAL A 219 -0.17 9.94 5.12
C VAL A 219 -0.81 9.05 4.05
N LYS A 220 -0.74 9.45 2.77
CA LYS A 220 -1.15 8.62 1.62
C LYS A 220 -0.22 7.43 1.38
N GLY A 221 0.99 7.46 1.95
CA GLY A 221 2.05 6.52 1.66
C GLY A 221 2.91 6.97 0.47
N TRP A 222 3.49 5.99 -0.24
CA TRP A 222 4.24 6.25 -1.47
C TRP A 222 3.37 6.12 -2.71
N GLU A 223 3.58 7.02 -3.65
CA GLU A 223 2.93 6.92 -4.95
C GLU A 223 3.61 5.87 -5.84
N GLY A 224 2.80 5.04 -6.48
CA GLY A 224 3.28 3.95 -7.32
C GLY A 224 3.55 4.34 -8.78
N GLY A 225 3.86 3.32 -9.59
CA GLY A 225 3.91 3.44 -11.04
C GLY A 225 5.18 4.11 -11.55
N ARG A 226 5.02 5.03 -12.52
CA ARG A 226 6.15 5.62 -13.26
C ARG A 226 7.05 6.52 -12.42
N LEU A 227 6.58 6.99 -11.26
CA LEU A 227 7.39 7.80 -10.34
C LEU A 227 8.61 7.03 -9.81
N TRP A 228 8.56 5.69 -9.83
CA TRP A 228 9.73 4.85 -9.50
C TRP A 228 10.81 4.80 -10.58
N ILE A 229 10.57 5.38 -11.76
CA ILE A 229 11.46 5.30 -12.92
C ILE A 229 11.89 6.70 -13.34
N THR A 230 13.14 7.02 -13.02
CA THR A 230 13.87 8.20 -13.46
C THR A 230 15.25 7.77 -13.94
N SER A 231 15.99 8.65 -14.64
CA SER A 231 17.37 8.34 -15.04
C SER A 231 18.26 7.96 -13.83
N ALA A 232 18.06 8.63 -12.69
CA ALA A 232 18.76 8.33 -11.46
C ALA A 232 18.33 6.98 -10.86
N SER A 233 17.04 6.68 -10.80
CA SER A 233 16.57 5.42 -10.21
C SER A 233 16.94 4.22 -11.08
N LEU A 234 16.96 4.35 -12.42
CA LEU A 234 17.42 3.29 -13.31
C LEU A 234 18.90 2.95 -13.09
N LEU A 235 19.75 3.96 -12.93
CA LEU A 235 21.16 3.75 -12.56
C LEU A 235 21.28 3.05 -11.20
N GLN A 236 20.49 3.47 -10.20
CA GLN A 236 20.52 2.83 -8.88
C GLN A 236 20.00 1.40 -8.89
N ARG A 237 19.01 1.06 -9.72
CA ARG A 237 18.55 -0.32 -9.93
C ARG A 237 19.65 -1.20 -10.52
N ASN A 238 20.45 -0.66 -11.44
CA ASN A 238 21.63 -1.34 -11.99
C ASN A 238 22.70 -1.54 -10.89
N ASN A 239 23.04 -0.48 -10.15
CA ASN A 239 23.99 -0.56 -9.03
C ASN A 239 23.54 -1.58 -7.98
N PHE A 240 22.24 -1.66 -7.68
CA PHE A 240 21.67 -2.66 -6.78
C PHE A 240 21.94 -4.09 -7.28
N ALA A 241 21.73 -4.36 -8.57
CA ALA A 241 22.00 -5.69 -9.13
C ALA A 241 23.48 -6.08 -8.96
N MET A 242 24.41 -5.15 -9.20
CA MET A 242 25.84 -5.37 -8.93
C MET A 242 26.12 -5.61 -7.45
N ALA A 243 25.55 -4.78 -6.57
CA ALA A 243 25.75 -4.87 -5.13
C ALA A 243 25.25 -6.20 -4.55
N LEU A 244 24.10 -6.69 -5.03
CA LEU A 244 23.55 -8.00 -4.65
C LEU A 244 24.48 -9.13 -5.06
N LEU A 245 24.96 -9.12 -6.31
CA LEU A 245 25.86 -10.17 -6.82
C LEU A 245 27.24 -10.16 -6.16
N ASN A 246 27.69 -8.99 -5.67
CA ASN A 246 28.93 -8.84 -4.93
C ASN A 246 28.79 -9.13 -3.43
N GLY A 247 27.61 -9.57 -2.97
CA GLY A 247 27.39 -9.94 -1.57
C GLY A 247 27.10 -8.78 -0.63
N GLN A 248 27.03 -7.53 -1.13
CA GLN A 248 26.82 -6.34 -0.30
C GLN A 248 25.40 -6.25 0.28
N MET A 249 24.43 -6.92 -0.37
CA MET A 249 23.04 -7.02 0.09
C MET A 249 22.77 -8.29 0.91
N GLY A 250 23.80 -9.11 1.14
CA GLY A 250 23.70 -10.46 1.70
C GLY A 250 24.45 -11.47 0.84
N GLN A 251 24.96 -12.54 1.45
CA GLN A 251 25.73 -13.55 0.72
C GLN A 251 24.82 -14.33 -0.24
N MET A 252 25.20 -14.35 -1.51
CA MET A 252 24.58 -15.17 -2.54
C MET A 252 25.41 -16.43 -2.75
N ALA A 253 24.75 -17.59 -2.89
CA ALA A 253 25.40 -18.81 -3.35
C ALA A 253 25.87 -18.65 -4.79
N ASP A 254 26.88 -19.42 -5.21
CA ASP A 254 27.37 -19.29 -6.58
C ASP A 254 26.28 -19.62 -7.60
N PRO A 255 26.03 -18.72 -8.57
CA PRO A 255 24.93 -18.91 -9.49
C PRO A 255 25.18 -20.09 -10.44
N LYS A 256 24.11 -20.84 -10.73
CA LYS A 256 24.14 -22.01 -11.62
C LYS A 256 24.48 -21.59 -13.04
N LYS A 257 25.20 -22.42 -13.80
CA LYS A 257 25.41 -22.20 -15.25
C LYS A 257 24.18 -22.60 -16.08
N SER A 258 23.02 -22.01 -15.78
CA SER A 258 21.76 -22.30 -16.49
C SER A 258 20.96 -21.03 -16.76
N ARG A 259 20.86 -20.67 -18.03
CA ARG A 259 20.04 -19.53 -18.50
C ARG A 259 18.57 -19.77 -18.26
N ASP A 260 18.07 -20.95 -18.61
CA ASP A 260 16.63 -21.21 -18.56
C ASP A 260 16.14 -21.26 -17.11
N TYR A 261 16.99 -21.73 -16.18
CA TYR A 261 16.74 -21.62 -14.74
C TYR A 261 16.50 -20.17 -14.28
N TYR A 262 17.43 -19.25 -14.59
CA TYR A 262 17.28 -17.86 -14.17
C TYR A 262 16.19 -17.11 -14.91
N ARG A 263 15.93 -17.46 -16.17
CA ARG A 263 14.83 -16.91 -16.95
C ARG A 263 13.48 -17.22 -16.29
N GLU A 264 13.29 -18.46 -15.86
CA GLU A 264 12.07 -18.87 -15.15
C GLU A 264 12.00 -18.26 -13.76
N LEU A 265 13.11 -18.28 -13.01
CA LEU A 265 13.19 -17.77 -11.65
C LEU A 265 12.91 -16.25 -11.56
N LEU A 266 13.44 -15.48 -12.50
CA LEU A 266 13.32 -14.02 -12.55
C LEU A 266 12.18 -13.54 -13.47
N LEU A 267 11.39 -14.48 -13.99
CA LEU A 267 10.25 -14.23 -14.88
C LEU A 267 10.62 -13.43 -16.15
N SER A 268 11.85 -13.52 -16.63
CA SER A 268 12.31 -12.77 -17.80
C SER A 268 11.79 -13.42 -19.10
N ARG A 269 11.41 -12.61 -20.10
CA ARG A 269 11.18 -13.14 -21.46
C ARG A 269 12.53 -13.53 -22.11
N ALA A 270 12.46 -14.23 -23.25
CA ALA A 270 13.66 -14.48 -24.04
C ALA A 270 14.18 -13.17 -24.65
N VAL A 271 15.37 -12.72 -24.25
CA VAL A 271 16.00 -11.49 -24.77
C VAL A 271 17.21 -11.84 -25.65
N ARG A 272 17.34 -11.16 -26.79
CA ARG A 272 18.51 -11.24 -27.67
C ARG A 272 19.73 -10.71 -26.92
N GLY A 273 20.82 -11.47 -26.86
CA GLY A 273 22.08 -11.10 -26.16
C GLY A 273 22.43 -11.96 -24.94
N LEU A 274 21.45 -12.64 -24.32
CA LEU A 274 21.69 -13.60 -23.22
C LEU A 274 22.49 -14.84 -23.65
N ALA A 275 22.57 -15.12 -24.96
CA ALA A 275 23.29 -16.26 -25.51
C ALA A 275 24.80 -16.19 -25.25
N ASN A 276 25.38 -14.99 -25.19
CA ASN A 276 26.83 -14.78 -25.07
C ASN A 276 27.32 -14.79 -23.61
N ALA A 277 26.42 -14.81 -22.63
CA ALA A 277 26.75 -14.79 -21.19
C ALA A 277 26.57 -16.15 -20.50
N LYS A 278 26.35 -17.23 -21.26
CA LYS A 278 26.01 -18.56 -20.70
C LYS A 278 27.10 -19.11 -19.77
N ASP A 279 28.36 -18.78 -20.05
CA ASP A 279 29.52 -19.25 -19.28
C ASP A 279 29.89 -18.34 -18.10
N GLU A 280 29.24 -17.17 -17.98
CA GLU A 280 29.43 -16.18 -16.92
C GLU A 280 28.14 -16.01 -16.10
N PRO A 281 27.83 -16.93 -15.16
CA PRO A 281 26.51 -16.98 -14.52
C PRO A 281 26.16 -15.71 -13.72
N ARG A 282 27.15 -15.02 -13.13
CA ARG A 282 26.93 -13.73 -12.44
C ARG A 282 26.53 -12.62 -13.43
N LYS A 283 27.21 -12.52 -14.56
CA LYS A 283 26.88 -11.56 -15.63
C LYS A 283 25.52 -11.84 -16.24
N LEU A 284 25.16 -13.11 -16.38
CA LEU A 284 23.83 -13.52 -16.84
C LEU A 284 22.72 -13.03 -15.91
N VAL A 285 22.87 -13.24 -14.59
CA VAL A 285 21.91 -12.77 -13.59
C VAL A 285 21.86 -11.25 -13.56
N HIS A 286 23.01 -10.57 -13.64
CA HIS A 286 23.07 -9.11 -13.72
C HIS A 286 22.26 -8.56 -14.89
N LEU A 287 22.52 -9.08 -16.10
CA LEU A 287 21.80 -8.66 -17.31
C LEU A 287 20.30 -8.85 -17.11
N MET A 288 19.84 -10.02 -16.65
CA MET A 288 18.43 -10.28 -16.39
C MET A 288 17.81 -9.30 -15.40
N MET A 289 18.51 -8.95 -14.32
CA MET A 289 18.03 -7.98 -13.33
C MET A 289 17.97 -6.54 -13.83
N THR A 290 18.69 -6.21 -14.90
CA THR A 290 18.69 -4.86 -15.51
C THR A 290 17.71 -4.73 -16.67
N LEU A 291 17.10 -5.82 -17.11
CA LEU A 291 16.10 -5.81 -18.17
C LEU A 291 14.84 -5.03 -17.76
N PRO A 292 14.17 -4.32 -18.70
CA PRO A 292 12.90 -3.67 -18.44
C PRO A 292 11.86 -4.62 -17.85
N GLU A 293 11.78 -5.86 -18.33
CA GLU A 293 10.80 -6.84 -17.87
C GLU A 293 11.00 -7.23 -16.41
N PHE A 294 12.26 -7.28 -15.93
CA PHE A 294 12.52 -7.54 -14.53
C PHE A 294 12.09 -6.37 -13.63
N GLN A 295 12.00 -5.16 -14.16
CA GLN A 295 11.46 -4.02 -13.40
C GLN A 295 9.95 -4.08 -13.22
N LEU A 296 9.29 -5.04 -13.88
CA LEU A 296 7.85 -5.22 -13.88
C LEU A 296 7.42 -6.46 -13.09
N THR A 297 6.21 -6.44 -12.56
CA THR A 297 5.51 -7.57 -11.96
C THR A 297 4.10 -7.72 -12.51
#